data_AF-A0A8I0L5Y1-F1
#
_entry.id   AF-A0A8I0L5Y1-F1
#
_cell.length_a   1.000
_cell.length_b   1.000
_cell.length_c   1.000
_cell.angle_alpha   90.00
_cell.angle_beta   90.00
_cell.angle_gamma   90.00
#
_symmetry.space_group_name_H-M   'P 1'
#
loop_
_entity.id
_entity.type
_entity.pdbx_description
1 polymer ?
#
loop_
_entity_poly.entity_id
_entity_poly.type
_entity_poly.pdbx_seq_one_letter_code
_entity_poly.pdbx_strand_id
1 'polypeptide(L)'
;FALQHRGQESCGIAVSDTEGPKGIVNSRKDMGLVSEVFDAESLEKLKGNIGVGHVRYSTAGSSCRENAQPLVLNYVKGTLALAHNGN
;
A
#
# COMPACT_ATOMS: atom_id res chain seq x y z
N PHE A 1 2.16 -15.29 -3.15
CA PHE A 1 2.71 -14.26 -2.24
C PHE A 1 4.18 -14.57 -1.93
N ALA A 2 5.14 -13.84 -2.51
CA ALA A 2 6.57 -14.18 -2.39
C ALA A 2 7.28 -13.53 -1.19
N LEU A 3 6.83 -12.35 -0.74
CA LEU A 3 7.52 -11.54 0.28
C LEU A 3 6.81 -11.51 1.66
N GLN A 4 5.72 -12.25 1.86
CA GLN A 4 4.96 -12.25 3.12
C GLN A 4 5.81 -12.57 4.37
N HIS A 5 6.88 -13.36 4.20
CA HIS A 5 7.81 -13.67 5.29
C HIS A 5 8.58 -12.45 5.82
N ARG A 6 8.57 -11.31 5.09
CA ARG A 6 9.21 -10.05 5.49
C ARG A 6 8.30 -9.13 6.32
N GLY A 7 7.05 -9.53 6.57
CA GLY A 7 6.10 -8.75 7.35
C GLY A 7 4.71 -9.37 7.34
N GLN A 8 4.13 -9.59 8.52
CA GLN A 8 2.85 -10.29 8.70
C GLN A 8 1.79 -9.47 9.44
N GLU A 9 2.13 -8.25 9.88
CA GLU A 9 1.21 -7.44 10.67
C GLU A 9 0.26 -6.59 9.85
N SER A 10 0.73 -6.07 8.72
CA SER A 10 -0.10 -5.26 7.83
C SER A 10 0.45 -5.30 6.42
N CYS A 11 -0.39 -4.99 5.46
CA CYS A 11 0.03 -4.85 4.08
C CYS A 11 -0.80 -3.80 3.34
N GLY A 12 -0.27 -3.34 2.22
CA GLY A 12 -0.92 -2.33 1.41
C GLY A 12 -0.39 -2.28 -0.01
N ILE A 13 -1.22 -1.78 -0.92
CA ILE A 13 -0.91 -1.51 -2.32
C ILE A 13 -1.44 -0.12 -2.65
N ALA A 14 -0.65 0.65 -3.39
CA ALA A 14 -1.06 1.90 -4.02
C ALA A 14 -0.75 1.82 -5.52
N VAL A 15 -1.70 2.21 -6.37
CA VAL A 15 -1.58 2.21 -7.82
C VAL A 15 -2.00 3.55 -8.40
N SER A 16 -1.42 3.91 -9.55
CA SER A 16 -1.78 5.06 -10.35
C SER A 16 -1.84 4.64 -11.82
N ASP A 17 -2.66 5.34 -12.59
CA ASP A 17 -2.63 5.26 -14.05
C ASP A 17 -1.81 6.45 -14.58
N THR A 18 -0.72 6.17 -15.30
CA THR A 18 0.12 7.22 -15.89
C THR A 18 -0.45 7.79 -17.18
N GLU A 19 -1.40 7.10 -17.81
CA GLU A 19 -2.10 7.54 -19.02
C GLU A 19 -3.43 8.24 -18.68
N GLY A 20 -3.96 8.00 -17.48
CA GLY A 20 -5.17 8.62 -16.95
C GLY A 20 -4.97 10.01 -16.30
N PRO A 21 -5.98 10.50 -15.56
CA PRO A 21 -5.91 11.78 -14.87
C PRO A 21 -4.75 11.82 -13.87
N LYS A 22 -3.88 12.83 -14.02
CA LYS A 22 -2.71 13.02 -13.14
C LYS A 22 -3.14 13.28 -11.70
N GLY A 23 -2.38 12.73 -10.75
CA GLY A 23 -2.60 12.95 -9.31
C GLY A 23 -3.63 12.01 -8.67
N ILE A 24 -4.18 11.05 -9.41
CA ILE A 24 -5.09 10.05 -8.85
C ILE A 24 -4.30 8.81 -8.44
N VAL A 25 -4.26 8.54 -7.13
CA VAL A 25 -3.68 7.30 -6.57
C VAL A 25 -4.78 6.54 -5.85
N ASN A 26 -5.03 5.31 -6.29
CA ASN A 26 -5.89 4.37 -5.60
C ASN A 26 -5.04 3.56 -4.62
N SER A 27 -5.45 3.48 -3.37
CA SER A 27 -4.73 2.68 -2.39
C SER A 27 -5.65 1.88 -1.50
N ARG A 28 -5.20 0.69 -1.13
CA ARG A 28 -5.83 -0.16 -0.14
C ARG A 28 -4.75 -0.70 0.78
N LYS A 29 -4.98 -0.57 2.08
CA LYS A 29 -4.09 -1.05 3.13
C LYS A 29 -4.90 -1.44 4.34
N ASP A 30 -4.45 -2.49 5.01
CA ASP A 30 -5.05 -2.95 6.26
C ASP A 30 -4.08 -3.80 7.09
N MET A 31 -4.49 -4.09 8.31
CA MET A 31 -3.84 -5.06 9.18
C MET A 31 -4.10 -6.49 8.69
N GLY A 32 -3.13 -7.37 8.93
CA GLY A 32 -3.18 -8.78 8.54
C GLY A 32 -2.33 -9.15 7.34
N LEU A 33 -2.46 -10.41 6.94
CA LEU A 33 -1.75 -11.02 5.83
C LEU A 33 -2.29 -10.52 4.49
N VAL A 34 -1.49 -10.60 3.42
CA VAL A 34 -1.90 -10.16 2.08
C VAL A 34 -3.16 -10.90 1.61
N SER A 35 -3.30 -12.19 1.95
CA SER A 35 -4.49 -12.98 1.61
C SER A 35 -5.76 -12.56 2.36
N GLU A 36 -5.63 -11.88 3.49
CA GLU A 36 -6.74 -11.41 4.31
C GLU A 36 -7.18 -10.00 3.87
N VAL A 37 -6.21 -9.16 3.52
CA VAL A 37 -6.44 -7.76 3.14
C VAL A 37 -6.94 -7.61 1.70
N PHE A 38 -6.51 -8.51 0.81
CA PHE A 38 -6.78 -8.45 -0.63
C PHE A 38 -7.52 -9.69 -1.13
N ASP A 39 -8.80 -9.50 -1.41
CA ASP A 39 -9.65 -10.41 -2.19
C ASP A 39 -9.67 -10.03 -3.68
N ALA A 40 -10.34 -10.84 -4.51
CA ALA A 40 -10.45 -10.59 -5.95
C ALA A 40 -11.11 -9.22 -6.26
N GLU A 41 -12.18 -8.87 -5.54
CA GLU A 41 -12.92 -7.63 -5.76
C GLU A 41 -12.07 -6.39 -5.46
N SER A 42 -11.31 -6.41 -4.35
CA SER A 42 -10.44 -5.30 -3.97
C SER A 42 -9.24 -5.16 -4.89
N LEU A 43 -8.68 -6.26 -5.39
CA LEU A 43 -7.64 -6.23 -6.42
C LEU A 43 -8.17 -5.69 -7.74
N GLU A 44 -9.39 -6.05 -8.14
CA GLU A 44 -10.02 -5.52 -9.34
C GLU A 44 -10.20 -4.01 -9.30
N LYS A 45 -10.46 -3.42 -8.12
CA LYS A 45 -10.58 -1.97 -7.91
C LYS A 45 -9.24 -1.23 -8.00
N LEU A 46 -8.11 -1.91 -7.80
CA LEU A 46 -6.77 -1.33 -7.90
C LEU A 46 -6.34 -1.27 -9.37
N LYS A 47 -6.97 -0.39 -10.16
CA LYS A 47 -6.61 -0.13 -11.55
C LYS A 47 -5.48 0.91 -11.65
N GLY A 48 -4.43 0.56 -12.38
CA GLY A 48 -3.29 1.41 -12.67
C GLY A 48 -2.19 0.61 -13.36
N ASN A 49 -1.30 1.30 -14.05
CA ASN A 49 -0.16 0.70 -14.76
C ASN A 49 1.17 0.92 -14.01
N ILE A 50 1.16 1.66 -12.90
CA ILE A 50 2.27 1.78 -11.96
C ILE A 50 1.75 1.60 -10.52
N GLY A 51 2.54 0.97 -9.66
CA GLY A 51 2.17 0.80 -8.26
C GLY A 51 3.31 0.37 -7.35
N VAL A 52 3.07 0.53 -6.05
CA VAL A 52 3.97 0.10 -4.99
C VAL A 52 3.18 -0.68 -3.94
N GLY A 53 3.78 -1.74 -3.40
CA GLY A 53 3.21 -2.55 -2.33
C GLY A 53 4.15 -2.66 -1.16
N HIS A 54 3.61 -2.89 0.03
CA HIS A 54 4.38 -3.06 1.25
C HIS A 54 3.79 -4.14 2.14
N VAL A 55 4.65 -4.90 2.80
CA VAL A 55 4.30 -5.78 3.93
C VAL A 55 5.12 -5.33 5.13
N ARG A 56 4.46 -5.10 6.26
CA ARG A 56 5.09 -4.57 7.47
C ARG A 56 5.34 -5.69 8.48
N TYR A 57 6.57 -5.74 8.98
CA TYR A 57 6.92 -6.33 10.27
C TYR A 57 7.14 -5.17 11.24
N SER A 58 6.49 -5.17 12.40
CA SER A 58 6.59 -4.10 13.39
C SER A 58 7.83 -4.34 14.23
N THR A 59 8.84 -3.50 14.02
CA THR A 59 10.03 -3.41 14.87
C THR A 59 9.89 -2.28 15.89
N ALA A 60 9.11 -1.24 15.55
CA ALA A 60 8.79 -0.10 16.39
C ALA A 60 7.46 0.57 15.97
N GLY A 61 6.80 1.25 16.91
CA GLY A 61 5.49 1.87 16.73
C GLY A 61 4.32 0.92 16.99
N SER A 62 3.12 1.46 17.14
CA SER A 62 1.91 0.66 17.38
C SER A 62 1.53 -0.20 16.16
N SER A 63 0.91 -1.34 16.42
CA SER A 63 0.30 -2.20 15.40
C SER A 63 -1.10 -1.67 15.07
N CYS A 64 -1.15 -0.52 14.40
CA CYS A 64 -2.39 0.12 13.97
C CYS A 64 -2.37 0.37 12.46
N ARG A 65 -3.57 0.44 11.87
CA ARG A 65 -3.78 0.51 10.42
C ARG A 65 -3.15 1.76 9.79
N GLU A 66 -3.03 2.84 10.54
CA GLU A 66 -2.38 4.10 10.13
C GLU A 66 -0.91 3.87 9.78
N ASN A 67 -0.25 2.94 10.47
CA ASN A 67 1.13 2.56 10.23
C ASN A 67 1.28 1.55 9.08
N ALA A 68 0.17 1.02 8.54
CA ALA A 68 0.22 0.24 7.31
C ALA A 68 0.70 1.14 6.16
N GLN A 69 1.60 0.61 5.35
CA GLN A 69 2.14 1.28 4.17
C GLN A 69 1.60 0.62 2.89
N PRO A 70 1.55 1.33 1.75
CA PRO A 70 2.13 2.64 1.47
C PRO A 70 1.50 3.83 2.23
N LEU A 71 2.31 4.84 2.53
CA LEU A 71 1.83 6.17 2.92
C LEU A 71 1.44 6.91 1.65
N VAL A 72 0.19 7.37 1.56
CA VAL A 72 -0.32 8.16 0.44
C VAL A 72 -0.68 9.54 0.97
N LEU A 73 -0.09 10.58 0.38
CA LEU A 73 -0.31 11.96 0.77
C LEU A 73 -0.46 12.88 -0.43
N ASN A 74 -1.25 13.92 -0.26
CA ASN A 74 -1.42 14.99 -1.24
C ASN A 74 -0.50 16.16 -0.88
N TYR A 75 0.18 16.72 -1.87
CA TYR A 75 1.06 17.87 -1.73
C TYR A 75 0.98 18.78 -2.98
N VAL A 76 1.70 19.90 -2.97
CA VAL A 76 1.58 20.94 -4.01
C VAL A 76 1.87 20.43 -5.44
N LYS A 77 2.62 19.33 -5.61
CA LYS A 77 2.90 18.75 -6.94
C LYS A 77 2.06 17.51 -7.26
N GLY A 78 1.01 17.23 -6.48
CA GLY A 78 0.09 16.11 -6.70
C GLY A 78 0.11 15.10 -5.56
N THR A 79 -0.01 13.82 -5.88
CA THR A 79 -0.13 12.74 -4.90
C THR A 79 1.16 11.93 -4.87
N LEU A 80 1.68 11.65 -3.67
CA LEU A 80 2.88 10.85 -3.44
C LEU A 80 2.51 9.59 -2.68
N ALA A 81 2.97 8.43 -3.17
CA ALA A 81 2.91 7.16 -2.47
C ALA A 81 4.33 6.71 -2.09
N LEU A 82 4.56 6.37 -0.83
CA LEU A 82 5.86 5.94 -0.31
C LEU A 82 5.74 4.63 0.46
N ALA A 83 6.65 3.70 0.18
CA ALA A 83 6.87 2.49 0.96
C ALA A 83 8.34 2.45 1.39
N HIS A 84 8.59 2.10 2.65
CA HIS A 84 9.91 2.12 3.26
C HIS A 84 10.11 0.88 4.15
N ASN A 85 11.25 0.21 3.98
CA ASN A 85 11.69 -0.88 4.83
C ASN A 85 13.02 -0.49 5.48
N GLY A 86 12.97 -0.11 6.75
CA GLY A 86 14.10 0.39 7.52
C GLY A 86 13.65 1.19 8.75
N ASN A 87 14.60 1.84 9.41
CA ASN A 87 14.39 2.86 10.44
C ASN A 87 15.21 4.11 10.08
#